data_AF-A0A098B782-F1
#
_entry.id   AF-A0A098B782-F1
#
_cell.length_a   1.000
_cell.length_b   1.000
_cell.length_c   1.000
_cell.angle_alpha   90.00
_cell.angle_beta   90.00
_cell.angle_gamma   90.00
#
_symmetry.space_group_name_H-M   'P 1'
#
loop_
_entity.id
_entity.type
_entity.pdbx_description
1 polymer ?
#
loop_
_entity_poly.entity_id
_entity_poly.type
_entity_poly.pdbx_seq_one_letter_code
_entity_poly.pdbx_strand_id
1 'polypeptide(L)'
;MEAILFYAIVLFIIIFLAVRLAIQPLCQRPHDGAVNEEGELSLIRLRDIGVLDNDELEEIIRFYNQKNASSKKMAEFERYMKVLSESVKQGILTQEEYAERIKRLRIHYFSDNS
;
A
#
# COMPACT_ATOMS: atom_id res chain seq x y z
N MET A 1 -30.92 -11.16 42.89
CA MET A 1 -31.33 -11.13 41.47
C MET A 1 -30.50 -10.14 40.65
N GLU A 2 -30.20 -8.95 41.16
CA GLU A 2 -29.41 -7.93 40.44
C GLU A 2 -27.99 -8.37 40.08
N ALA A 3 -27.27 -9.05 40.98
CA ALA A 3 -25.94 -9.57 40.69
C ALA A 3 -25.93 -10.60 39.54
N ILE A 4 -26.95 -11.47 39.48
CA ILE A 4 -27.08 -12.49 38.43
C ILE A 4 -27.33 -11.83 37.07
N LEU A 5 -28.15 -10.77 37.04
CA LEU A 5 -28.40 -9.99 35.85
C LEU A 5 -27.12 -9.30 35.35
N PHE A 6 -26.33 -8.74 36.27
CA PHE A 6 -25.05 -8.10 35.94
C PHE A 6 -24.07 -9.10 35.33
N TYR A 7 -23.91 -10.29 35.92
CA TYR A 7 -23.05 -11.33 35.36
C TYR A 7 -23.51 -11.81 33.99
N ALA A 8 -24.83 -11.89 33.74
CA ALA A 8 -25.36 -12.25 32.43
C ALA A 8 -25.03 -11.21 31.35
N ILE A 9 -25.10 -9.91 31.68
CA ILE A 9 -24.74 -8.82 30.75
C ILE A 9 -23.24 -8.84 30.44
N VAL A 10 -22.39 -9.00 31.47
CA VAL A 10 -20.94 -9.08 31.27
C VAL A 10 -20.56 -10.30 30.42
N LEU A 11 -21.19 -11.46 30.65
CA LEU A 11 -20.98 -12.67 29.85
C LEU A 11 -21.38 -12.44 28.38
N PHE A 12 -22.52 -11.79 28.14
CA PHE A 12 -22.97 -11.47 26.79
C PHE A 12 -21.99 -10.57 26.05
N ILE A 13 -21.44 -9.55 26.71
CA ILE A 13 -20.44 -8.64 26.12
C ILE A 13 -19.17 -9.42 25.74
N ILE A 14 -18.67 -10.30 26.61
CA ILE A 14 -17.46 -11.10 26.34
C ILE A 14 -17.68 -12.03 25.14
N ILE A 15 -18.80 -12.75 25.10
CA ILE A 15 -19.13 -13.66 23.98
C ILE A 15 -19.31 -12.87 22.69
N PHE A 16 -20.05 -11.76 22.74
CA PHE A 16 -20.26 -10.89 21.59
C PHE A 16 -18.94 -10.35 21.03
N LEU A 17 -18.02 -9.91 21.89
CA LEU A 17 -16.69 -9.45 21.49
C LEU A 17 -15.85 -10.59 20.92
N ALA A 18 -15.86 -11.78 21.52
CA ALA A 18 -15.12 -12.93 21.02
C ALA A 18 -15.61 -13.37 19.63
N VAL A 19 -16.93 -13.45 19.43
CA VAL A 19 -17.54 -13.76 18.14
C VAL A 19 -17.24 -12.66 17.11
N ARG A 20 -17.38 -11.39 17.49
CA ARG A 20 -17.06 -10.26 16.63
C ARG A 20 -15.58 -10.25 16.23
N LEU A 21 -14.67 -10.59 17.13
CA LEU A 21 -13.24 -10.67 16.87
C LEU A 21 -12.87 -11.88 16.00
N ALA A 22 -13.57 -13.01 16.16
CA ALA A 22 -13.37 -14.20 15.34
C ALA A 22 -13.95 -14.07 13.92
N ILE A 23 -15.07 -13.35 13.77
CA ILE A 23 -15.69 -13.06 12.47
C ILE A 23 -15.00 -11.88 11.79
N GLN A 24 -14.48 -10.91 12.55
CA GLN A 24 -13.67 -9.83 12.01
C GLN A 24 -12.45 -10.48 11.33
N PRO A 25 -12.37 -10.44 9.99
CA PRO A 25 -11.27 -11.10 9.31
C PRO A 25 -9.97 -10.49 9.85
N LEU A 26 -9.00 -11.36 10.13
CA LEU A 26 -7.61 -11.00 10.41
C LEU A 26 -6.97 -10.36 9.17
N CYS A 27 -7.58 -9.31 8.61
CA CYS A 27 -6.97 -8.41 7.65
C CYS A 27 -5.97 -7.53 8.39
N GLN A 28 -5.01 -8.17 9.04
CA GLN A 28 -3.65 -7.69 9.00
C GLN A 28 -3.19 -7.92 7.55
N ARG A 29 -3.50 -6.99 6.66
CA ARG A 29 -2.65 -6.85 5.49
C ARG A 29 -1.39 -6.14 5.97
N PRO A 30 -0.20 -6.69 5.70
CA PRO A 30 1.02 -5.97 5.98
C PRO A 30 0.93 -4.64 5.23
N HIS A 31 1.22 -3.59 5.98
CA HIS A 31 1.50 -2.27 5.46
C HIS A 31 2.60 -2.44 4.42
N ASP A 32 2.24 -2.53 3.14
CA ASP A 32 3.21 -2.42 2.06
C ASP A 32 2.55 -1.77 0.84
N GLY A 33 2.92 -0.51 0.62
CA GLY A 33 2.99 0.04 -0.74
C GLY A 33 1.74 0.64 -1.39
N ALA A 34 1.29 1.79 -0.86
CA ALA A 34 0.82 2.96 -1.60
C ALA A 34 -0.48 2.88 -2.45
N VAL A 35 -1.61 2.71 -1.77
CA VAL A 35 -2.75 3.63 -1.98
C VAL A 35 -2.59 4.74 -0.94
N ASN A 36 -2.71 6.01 -1.33
CA ASN A 36 -2.81 7.10 -0.34
C ASN A 36 -3.93 6.72 0.64
N GLU A 37 -3.72 6.95 1.94
CA GLU A 37 -4.67 6.55 3.01
C GLU A 37 -6.11 7.00 2.67
N GLU A 38 -6.26 8.14 1.99
CA GLU A 38 -7.53 8.69 1.49
C GLU A 38 -8.19 7.87 0.35
N GLY A 39 -7.40 7.27 -0.54
CA GLY A 39 -7.86 6.42 -1.64
C GLY A 39 -8.34 5.05 -1.14
N GLU A 40 -7.65 4.46 -0.18
CA GLU A 40 -8.08 3.22 0.47
C GLU A 40 -9.35 3.44 1.30
N LEU A 41 -9.41 4.54 2.06
CA LEU A 41 -10.60 4.95 2.81
C LEU A 41 -11.83 5.26 1.94
N SER A 42 -11.64 5.64 0.66
CA SER A 42 -12.74 5.89 -0.26
C SER A 42 -13.26 4.62 -0.92
N LEU A 43 -12.36 3.70 -1.28
CA LEU A 43 -12.72 2.38 -1.83
C LEU A 43 -13.40 1.49 -0.78
N ILE A 44 -12.95 1.55 0.48
CA ILE A 44 -13.61 0.88 1.62
C ILE A 44 -15.03 1.42 1.83
N ARG A 45 -15.22 2.74 1.72
CA ARG A 45 -16.56 3.36 1.81
C ARG A 45 -17.48 2.94 0.68
N LEU A 46 -16.97 2.73 -0.53
CA LEU A 46 -17.73 2.23 -1.68
C LEU A 46 -18.24 0.79 -1.47
N ARG A 47 -17.45 -0.06 -0.80
CA ARG A 47 -17.91 -1.37 -0.33
C ARG A 47 -18.99 -1.25 0.75
N ASP A 48 -18.76 -0.39 1.74
CA ASP A 48 -19.69 -0.25 2.87
C ASP A 48 -21.07 0.28 2.47
N ILE A 49 -21.18 0.99 1.32
CA ILE A 49 -22.46 1.42 0.73
C ILE A 49 -23.04 0.42 -0.28
N GLY A 50 -22.42 -0.76 -0.46
CA GLY A 50 -22.90 -1.83 -1.34
C GLY A 50 -22.74 -1.56 -2.84
N VAL A 51 -21.85 -0.63 -3.22
CA VAL A 51 -21.55 -0.31 -4.62
C VAL A 51 -20.47 -1.23 -5.19
N LEU A 52 -19.61 -1.78 -4.33
CA LEU A 52 -18.57 -2.75 -4.69
C LEU A 52 -18.67 -3.96 -3.77
N ASP A 53 -18.64 -5.15 -4.34
CA ASP A 53 -18.45 -6.37 -3.59
C ASP A 53 -16.98 -6.54 -3.16
N ASN A 54 -16.74 -7.40 -2.17
CA ASN A 54 -15.38 -7.62 -1.63
C ASN A 54 -14.38 -8.06 -2.71
N ASP A 55 -14.82 -8.91 -3.63
CA ASP A 55 -13.99 -9.43 -4.72
C ASP A 55 -13.64 -8.32 -5.73
N GLU A 56 -14.61 -7.44 -6.04
CA GLU A 56 -14.42 -6.29 -6.92
C GLU A 56 -13.49 -5.25 -6.29
N LEU A 57 -13.66 -5.00 -4.99
CA LEU A 57 -12.78 -4.10 -4.23
C LEU A 57 -11.32 -4.58 -4.28
N GLU A 58 -11.08 -5.88 -4.08
CA GLU A 58 -9.74 -6.46 -4.11
C GLU A 58 -9.11 -6.36 -5.51
N GLU A 59 -9.88 -6.60 -6.56
CA GLU A 59 -9.43 -6.45 -7.94
C GLU A 59 -9.09 -4.99 -8.28
N ILE A 60 -9.92 -4.04 -7.85
CA ILE A 60 -9.68 -2.61 -8.05
C ILE A 60 -8.44 -2.15 -7.28
N ILE A 61 -8.27 -2.55 -6.03
CA ILE A 61 -7.06 -2.24 -5.24
C ILE A 61 -5.82 -2.81 -5.92
N ARG A 62 -5.87 -4.06 -6.41
CA ARG A 62 -4.76 -4.68 -7.14
C ARG A 62 -4.44 -3.92 -8.43
N PHE A 63 -5.45 -3.53 -9.20
CA PHE A 63 -5.29 -2.75 -10.42
C PHE A 63 -4.67 -1.36 -10.16
N TYR A 64 -5.15 -0.66 -9.13
CA TYR A 64 -4.60 0.64 -8.73
C TYR A 64 -3.18 0.52 -8.21
N ASN A 65 -2.88 -0.47 -7.37
CA ASN A 65 -1.53 -0.70 -6.84
C ASN A 65 -0.55 -1.06 -7.95
N GLN A 66 -0.96 -1.88 -8.93
CA GLN A 66 -0.10 -2.22 -10.07
C GLN A 66 0.19 -0.99 -10.95
N LYS A 67 -0.82 -0.15 -11.20
CA LYS A 67 -0.68 1.08 -11.99
C LYS A 67 0.13 2.16 -11.26
N ASN A 68 -0.11 2.34 -9.96
CA ASN A 68 0.60 3.29 -9.12
C ASN A 68 2.04 2.85 -8.82
N ALA A 69 2.31 1.57 -8.61
CA ALA A 69 3.66 1.06 -8.42
C ALA A 69 4.51 1.32 -9.67
N SER A 70 3.97 1.08 -10.87
CA SER A 70 4.64 1.41 -12.14
C SER A 70 4.88 2.92 -12.29
N SER A 71 3.86 3.74 -12.01
CA SER A 71 3.95 5.20 -12.12
C SER A 71 4.92 5.82 -11.11
N LYS A 72 4.90 5.39 -9.86
CA LYS A 72 5.79 5.88 -8.79
C LYS A 72 7.24 5.45 -9.03
N LYS A 73 7.44 4.19 -9.43
CA LYS A 73 8.76 3.65 -9.80
C LYS A 73 9.38 4.44 -10.95
N MET A 74 8.57 4.77 -11.96
CA MET A 74 9.00 5.60 -13.09
C MET A 74 9.29 7.05 -12.66
N ALA A 75 8.43 7.65 -11.85
CA ALA A 75 8.63 9.02 -11.37
C ALA A 75 9.88 9.19 -10.49
N GLU A 76 10.16 8.21 -9.62
CA GLU A 76 11.40 8.18 -8.82
C GLU A 76 12.63 7.99 -9.70
N PHE A 77 12.55 7.09 -10.69
CA PHE A 77 13.63 6.88 -11.66
C PHE A 77 13.97 8.17 -12.43
N GLU A 78 12.96 8.88 -12.95
CA GLU A 78 13.14 10.17 -13.63
C GLU A 78 13.75 11.24 -12.72
N ARG A 79 13.33 11.28 -11.46
CA ARG A 79 13.87 12.22 -10.47
C ARG A 79 15.35 11.95 -10.21
N TYR A 80 15.75 10.69 -10.02
CA TYR A 80 17.17 10.34 -9.82
C TYR A 80 18.02 10.57 -11.07
N MET A 81 17.47 10.30 -12.25
CA MET A 81 18.10 10.66 -13.53
C MET A 81 18.40 12.16 -13.60
N LYS A 82 17.45 13.00 -13.19
CA LYS A 82 17.63 14.46 -13.16
C LYS A 82 18.77 14.88 -12.23
N VAL A 83 18.80 14.35 -11.00
CA VAL A 83 19.87 14.64 -10.03
C VAL A 83 21.25 14.24 -10.57
N LEU A 84 21.37 13.06 -11.17
CA LEU A 84 22.62 12.60 -11.77
C LEU A 84 23.04 13.51 -12.92
N SER A 85 22.09 13.96 -13.75
CA SER A 85 22.38 14.87 -14.87
C SER A 85 22.84 16.26 -14.42
N GLU A 86 22.26 16.76 -13.32
CA GLU A 86 22.65 18.04 -12.72
C GLU A 86 24.03 17.93 -12.07
N SER A 87 24.34 16.79 -11.46
CA SER A 87 25.66 16.53 -10.88
C SER A 87 26.77 16.54 -11.92
N VAL A 88 26.52 16.04 -13.13
CA VAL A 88 27.47 16.14 -14.26
C VAL A 88 27.62 17.59 -14.72
N LYS A 89 26.51 18.33 -14.85
CA LYS A 89 26.53 19.74 -15.25
C LYS A 89 27.30 20.62 -14.27
N GLN A 90 27.29 20.27 -12.98
CA GLN A 90 28.03 20.96 -11.93
C GLN A 90 29.49 20.49 -11.81
N GLY A 91 29.92 19.51 -12.61
CA GLY A 91 31.27 18.95 -12.54
C GLY A 91 31.54 18.09 -11.31
N ILE A 92 30.50 17.70 -10.56
CA ILE A 92 30.59 16.81 -9.39
C ILE A 92 30.85 15.37 -9.84
N LEU A 93 30.32 15.00 -11.00
CA LEU A 93 30.50 13.68 -11.62
C LEU A 93 31.14 13.82 -12.98
N THR A 94 32.00 12.87 -13.33
CA THR A 94 32.46 12.70 -14.71
C THR A 94 31.38 12.02 -15.56
N GLN A 95 31.52 12.14 -16.88
CA GLN A 95 30.61 11.50 -17.82
C GLN A 95 30.64 9.96 -17.71
N GLU A 96 31.80 9.37 -17.40
CA GLU A 96 31.92 7.93 -17.18
C GLU A 96 31.22 7.49 -15.90
N GLU A 97 31.37 8.22 -14.79
CA GLU A 97 30.69 7.93 -13.53
C GLU A 97 29.17 8.05 -13.65
N TYR A 98 28.70 9.02 -14.44
CA TYR A 98 27.28 9.16 -14.76
C TYR A 98 26.72 7.95 -15.50
N ALA A 99 27.42 7.50 -16.55
CA ALA A 99 27.00 6.34 -17.33
C ALA A 99 26.93 5.06 -16.47
N GLU A 100 27.92 4.86 -15.59
CA GLU A 100 27.96 3.72 -14.67
C GLU A 100 26.83 3.77 -13.63
N ARG A 101 26.58 4.95 -13.03
CA ARG A 101 25.50 5.15 -12.04
C ARG A 101 24.11 4.99 -12.65
N ILE A 102 23.89 5.46 -13.88
CA ILE A 102 22.63 5.22 -14.61
C ILE A 102 22.41 3.74 -14.89
N LYS A 103 23.47 3.02 -15.26
CA LYS A 103 23.37 1.58 -15.52
C LYS A 103 22.90 0.85 -14.26
N ARG A 104 23.49 1.16 -13.09
CA ARG A 104 23.04 0.62 -11.79
C ARG A 104 21.59 1.01 -11.47
N LEU A 105 21.23 2.28 -11.68
CA LEU A 105 19.88 2.77 -11.45
C LEU A 105 18.85 2.03 -12.32
N ARG A 106 19.16 1.82 -13.60
CA ARG A 106 18.30 1.06 -14.52
C ARG A 106 18.13 -0.39 -14.08
N ILE A 107 19.20 -1.04 -13.63
CA ILE A 107 19.13 -2.42 -13.14
C ILE A 107 18.22 -2.49 -11.90
N HIS A 108 18.41 -1.59 -10.93
CA HIS A 108 17.58 -1.57 -9.71
C HIS A 108 16.08 -1.37 -10.01
N TYR A 109 15.76 -0.56 -11.02
CA TYR A 109 14.38 -0.23 -11.36
C TYR A 109 13.74 -1.16 -12.41
N PHE A 110 14.51 -1.85 -13.26
CA PHE A 110 13.96 -2.59 -14.41
C PHE A 110 14.47 -4.03 -14.57
N SER A 111 15.37 -4.52 -13.70
CA SER A 111 15.95 -5.86 -13.84
C SER A 111 15.08 -7.01 -13.33
N ASP A 112 13.84 -6.74 -12.90
CA ASP A 112 12.92 -7.73 -12.30
C ASP A 112 11.76 -8.09 -13.27
N ASN A 113 12.06 -8.18 -14.56
CA ASN A 113 11.14 -8.64 -15.62
C ASN A 113 11.92 -9.45 -16.68
N SER A 114 12.51 -10.57 -16.30
CA SER A 114 12.98 -11.61 -17.25
C SER A 114 12.66 -12.99 -16.69
#